data_AF-M4B3I4-F1
#
_entry.id   AF-M4B3I4-F1
#
_cell.length_a   1.000
_cell.length_b   1.000
_cell.length_c   1.000
_cell.angle_alpha   90.00
_cell.angle_beta   90.00
_cell.angle_gamma   90.00
#
_symmetry.space_group_name_H-M   'P 1'
#
loop_
_entity.id
_entity.type
_entity.pdbx_description
1 polymer ?
#
loop_
_entity_poly.entity_id
_entity_poly.type
_entity_poly.pdbx_seq_one_letter_code
_entity_poly.pdbx_strand_id
1 'polypeptide(L)'
;MMIITPLTLLVVSTISLDTVTASNNLRMTSRKLQTYTQYEDYYQEMLDAVNNERSKAGLAPLCSNNKLSAAAKRHSDDMAAQDFMAHDGSDGSTMSQRITASKYEWDAIAENVAAGQEDVTSVMVSWMNSKGHRANILGQDYTMLGMAYAYNGGSKYKHYWTQDFGAGGTEACDSGSATDSPTTNLTQEQTQDDTSASAPTSQEETSDMAGPPTTTMATTAPSAPATTVDPSSTATETPATIKKSRGCKAKK
;
A
#
# COMPACT_ATOMS: atom_id res chain seq x y z
N MET A 1 -82.43 -8.35 32.85
CA MET A 1 -81.87 -8.97 31.63
C MET A 1 -80.49 -8.38 31.42
N MET A 2 -79.48 -9.23 31.54
CA MET A 2 -78.04 -8.92 31.62
C MET A 2 -77.51 -8.72 30.20
N ILE A 3 -76.79 -7.63 29.91
CA ILE A 3 -76.05 -7.49 28.64
C ILE A 3 -74.62 -7.07 28.97
N ILE A 4 -73.73 -8.04 28.81
CA ILE A 4 -72.28 -7.93 28.95
C ILE A 4 -71.74 -7.45 27.60
N THR A 5 -71.04 -6.33 27.56
CA THR A 5 -70.26 -5.92 26.38
C THR A 5 -68.83 -6.45 26.50
N PRO A 6 -68.23 -7.05 25.45
CA PRO A 6 -66.88 -7.59 25.53
C PRO A 6 -65.83 -6.49 25.36
N LEU A 7 -64.87 -6.48 26.29
CA LEU A 7 -63.68 -5.63 26.28
C LEU A 7 -62.75 -6.09 25.13
N THR A 8 -62.52 -5.23 24.16
CA THR A 8 -61.60 -5.45 23.04
C THR A 8 -60.17 -5.20 23.53
N LEU A 9 -59.34 -6.24 23.54
CA LEU A 9 -57.93 -6.16 23.88
C LEU A 9 -57.14 -5.65 22.67
N LEU A 10 -56.64 -4.42 22.76
CA LEU A 10 -55.82 -3.80 21.71
C LEU A 10 -54.37 -4.25 21.89
N VAL A 11 -53.90 -5.15 21.02
CA VAL A 11 -52.49 -5.57 21.00
C VAL A 11 -51.68 -4.47 20.30
N VAL A 12 -51.05 -3.60 21.09
CA VAL A 12 -50.05 -2.65 20.58
C VAL A 12 -48.78 -3.44 20.31
N SER A 13 -48.57 -3.82 19.04
CA SER A 13 -47.29 -4.38 18.60
C SER A 13 -46.27 -3.25 18.58
N THR A 14 -45.35 -3.24 19.55
CA THR A 14 -44.22 -2.33 19.55
C THR A 14 -43.24 -2.79 18.49
N ILE A 15 -43.12 -2.02 17.41
CA ILE A 15 -42.00 -2.14 16.47
C ILE A 15 -40.77 -1.66 17.25
N SER A 16 -39.93 -2.59 17.71
CA SER A 16 -38.57 -2.25 18.11
C SER A 16 -37.81 -1.92 16.84
N LEU A 17 -37.61 -0.62 16.58
CA LEU A 17 -36.68 -0.18 15.56
C LEU A 17 -35.27 -0.44 16.11
N ASP A 18 -34.50 -1.31 15.46
CA ASP A 18 -33.12 -1.64 15.80
C ASP A 18 -32.20 -0.43 15.56
N THR A 19 -32.30 0.56 16.45
CA THR A 19 -31.48 1.79 16.50
C THR A 19 -30.01 1.51 16.78
N VAL A 20 -29.68 0.27 17.14
CA VAL A 20 -28.31 -0.20 17.41
C VAL A 20 -27.47 -0.29 16.13
N THR A 21 -28.05 -0.68 15.00
CA THR A 21 -27.31 -0.88 13.74
C THR A 21 -26.85 0.44 13.12
N ALA A 22 -27.69 1.47 13.13
CA ALA A 22 -27.36 2.78 12.57
C ALA A 22 -26.31 3.54 13.43
N SER A 23 -26.41 3.42 14.76
CA SER A 23 -25.48 4.06 15.69
C SER A 23 -24.08 3.42 15.66
N ASN A 24 -23.99 2.11 15.44
CA ASN A 24 -22.71 1.42 15.25
C ASN A 24 -22.02 1.83 13.94
N ASN A 25 -22.76 2.01 12.85
CA ASN A 25 -22.22 2.47 11.58
C ASN A 25 -21.68 3.91 11.67
N LEU A 26 -22.41 4.83 12.31
CA LEU A 26 -21.93 6.21 12.51
C LEU A 26 -20.69 6.26 13.40
N ARG A 27 -20.60 5.39 14.42
CA ARG A 27 -19.42 5.28 15.29
C ARG A 27 -18.20 4.70 14.58
N MET A 28 -18.39 3.77 13.63
CA MET A 28 -17.33 3.24 12.76
C MET A 28 -16.83 4.29 11.76
N THR A 29 -17.73 5.04 11.11
CA THR A 29 -17.34 6.13 10.19
C THR A 29 -16.59 7.25 10.92
N SER A 30 -17.01 7.62 12.13
CA SER A 30 -16.30 8.62 12.95
C SER A 30 -14.97 8.10 13.50
N ARG A 31 -14.82 6.78 13.71
CA ARG A 31 -13.51 6.15 14.00
C ARG A 31 -12.58 6.16 12.79
N LYS A 32 -13.11 6.04 11.58
CA LYS A 32 -12.35 6.07 10.33
C LYS A 32 -11.78 7.46 10.00
N LEU A 33 -12.36 8.52 10.57
CA LEU A 33 -11.84 9.88 10.55
C LEU A 33 -10.76 10.13 11.63
N GLN A 34 -10.53 9.19 12.55
CA GLN A 34 -9.36 9.25 13.42
C GLN A 34 -8.15 8.81 12.60
N THR A 35 -7.09 9.62 12.62
CA THR A 35 -5.76 9.21 12.20
C THR A 35 -5.44 7.84 12.82
N TYR A 36 -4.99 6.88 12.02
CA TYR A 36 -4.59 5.59 12.56
C TYR A 36 -3.42 5.81 13.53
N THR A 37 -3.63 5.46 14.80
CA THR A 37 -2.61 5.67 15.85
C THR A 37 -1.88 4.38 16.18
N GLN A 38 -2.51 3.24 15.89
CA GLN A 38 -1.95 1.90 16.09
C GLN A 38 -1.92 1.14 14.76
N TYR A 39 -0.96 0.22 14.64
CA TYR A 39 -0.83 -0.66 13.48
C TYR A 39 -2.13 -1.41 13.17
N GLU A 40 -2.76 -1.97 14.19
CA GLU A 40 -4.02 -2.73 14.08
C GLU A 40 -5.21 -1.91 13.56
N ASP A 41 -5.16 -0.58 13.67
CA ASP A 41 -6.28 0.27 13.27
C ASP A 41 -6.48 0.26 11.74
N TYR A 42 -5.42 0.07 10.94
CA TYR A 42 -5.47 0.00 9.48
C TYR A 42 -5.01 -1.34 8.90
N TYR A 43 -4.20 -2.09 9.63
CA TYR A 43 -3.51 -3.26 9.11
C TYR A 43 -4.47 -4.29 8.51
N GLN A 44 -5.50 -4.71 9.25
CA GLN A 44 -6.44 -5.71 8.77
C GLN A 44 -7.28 -5.16 7.60
N GLU A 45 -7.71 -3.89 7.68
CA GLU A 45 -8.45 -3.23 6.58
C GLU A 45 -7.61 -3.20 5.29
N MET A 46 -6.32 -2.89 5.39
CA MET A 46 -5.39 -2.83 4.26
C MET A 46 -5.15 -4.21 3.65
N LEU A 47 -4.84 -5.21 4.49
CA LEU A 47 -4.60 -6.58 4.04
C LEU A 47 -5.85 -7.16 3.36
N ASP A 48 -7.03 -6.94 3.93
CA ASP A 48 -8.31 -7.36 3.36
C ASP A 48 -8.59 -6.65 2.03
N ALA A 49 -8.32 -5.34 1.94
CA ALA A 49 -8.53 -4.59 0.71
C ALA A 49 -7.62 -5.08 -0.43
N VAL A 50 -6.34 -5.32 -0.15
CA VAL A 50 -5.39 -5.91 -1.12
C VAL A 50 -5.85 -7.30 -1.55
N ASN A 51 -6.20 -8.16 -0.60
CA ASN A 51 -6.60 -9.53 -0.89
C ASN A 51 -7.95 -9.62 -1.61
N ASN A 52 -8.85 -8.66 -1.37
CA ASN A 52 -10.09 -8.53 -2.14
C ASN A 52 -9.78 -8.23 -3.62
N GLU A 53 -8.88 -7.29 -3.92
CA GLU A 53 -8.48 -7.02 -5.31
C GLU A 53 -7.77 -8.20 -5.97
N ARG A 54 -6.92 -8.91 -5.22
CA ARG A 54 -6.23 -10.12 -5.70
C ARG A 54 -7.23 -11.25 -6.00
N SER A 55 -8.21 -11.47 -5.14
CA SER A 55 -9.23 -12.49 -5.36
C SER A 55 -10.08 -12.24 -6.60
N LYS A 56 -10.43 -10.96 -6.90
CA LYS A 56 -11.11 -10.58 -8.15
C LYS A 56 -10.29 -10.92 -9.39
N ALA A 57 -8.97 -10.95 -9.27
CA ALA A 57 -8.05 -11.34 -10.33
C ALA A 57 -7.70 -12.85 -10.33
N GLY A 58 -8.31 -13.65 -9.44
CA GLY A 58 -8.03 -15.08 -9.30
C GLY A 58 -6.67 -15.39 -8.70
N LEU A 59 -6.07 -14.45 -7.96
CA LEU A 59 -4.77 -14.59 -7.34
C LEU A 59 -4.89 -15.09 -5.89
N ALA A 60 -3.87 -15.81 -5.44
CA ALA A 60 -3.76 -16.21 -4.04
C ALA A 60 -3.62 -14.98 -3.13
N PRO A 61 -4.21 -15.01 -1.92
CA PRO A 61 -4.04 -13.93 -0.96
C PRO A 61 -2.58 -13.82 -0.52
N LEU A 62 -2.14 -12.60 -0.26
CA LEU A 62 -0.91 -12.32 0.47
C LEU A 62 -1.18 -12.48 1.97
N CYS A 63 -0.16 -12.88 2.71
CA CYS A 63 -0.14 -12.79 4.16
C CYS A 63 0.76 -11.63 4.60
N SER A 64 0.71 -11.26 5.88
CA SER A 64 1.59 -10.23 6.41
C SER A 64 2.99 -10.74 6.74
N ASN A 65 3.96 -9.84 6.72
CA ASN A 65 5.31 -10.08 7.25
C ASN A 65 5.86 -8.85 7.99
N ASN A 66 6.25 -9.03 9.25
CA ASN A 66 6.65 -7.94 10.14
C ASN A 66 7.95 -7.25 9.71
N LYS A 67 8.85 -7.96 9.00
CA LYS A 67 10.08 -7.35 8.50
C LYS A 67 9.80 -6.42 7.32
N LEU A 68 8.87 -6.80 6.43
CA LEU A 68 8.38 -5.90 5.39
C LEU A 68 7.64 -4.71 6.02
N SER A 69 6.79 -4.93 7.02
CA SER A 69 6.10 -3.83 7.73
C SER A 69 7.09 -2.88 8.42
N ALA A 70 8.22 -3.39 8.95
CA ALA A 70 9.26 -2.54 9.51
C ALA A 70 9.96 -1.67 8.45
N ALA A 71 10.20 -2.20 7.25
CA ALA A 71 10.75 -1.43 6.13
C ALA A 71 9.77 -0.35 5.65
N ALA A 72 8.50 -0.72 5.46
CA ALA A 72 7.42 0.19 5.10
C ALA A 72 7.25 1.30 6.16
N LYS A 73 7.32 0.95 7.45
CA LYS A 73 7.18 1.92 8.55
C LYS A 73 8.31 2.93 8.53
N ARG A 74 9.56 2.45 8.38
CA ARG A 74 10.72 3.34 8.25
C ARG A 74 10.52 4.37 7.14
N HIS A 75 9.93 3.96 6.01
CA HIS A 75 9.72 4.85 4.87
C HIS A 75 8.55 5.82 5.07
N SER A 76 7.41 5.35 5.56
CA SER A 76 6.27 6.22 5.88
C SER A 76 6.63 7.27 6.93
N ASP A 77 7.38 6.88 7.97
CA ASP A 77 7.86 7.81 9.00
C ASP A 77 8.82 8.86 8.41
N ASP A 78 9.73 8.46 7.51
CA ASP A 78 10.69 9.36 6.84
C ASP A 78 9.97 10.38 5.94
N MET A 79 9.08 9.89 5.07
CA MET A 79 8.24 10.75 4.21
C MET A 79 7.43 11.76 5.03
N ALA A 80 6.84 11.31 6.14
CA ALA A 80 6.07 12.17 7.03
C ALA A 80 6.94 13.20 7.75
N ALA A 81 8.12 12.81 8.23
CA ALA A 81 9.04 13.69 8.96
C ALA A 81 9.68 14.76 8.07
N GLN A 82 9.95 14.43 6.81
CA GLN A 82 10.64 15.31 5.86
C GLN A 82 9.71 15.96 4.83
N ASP A 83 8.39 15.77 4.98
CA ASP A 83 7.33 16.39 4.15
C ASP A 83 7.50 16.16 2.63
N PHE A 84 7.73 14.91 2.23
CA PHE A 84 7.90 14.53 0.82
C PHE A 84 7.20 13.21 0.49
N MET A 85 7.05 12.91 -0.80
CA MET A 85 6.59 11.61 -1.29
C MET A 85 7.49 11.18 -2.45
N ALA A 86 8.23 10.09 -2.25
CA ALA A 86 9.08 9.44 -3.24
C ALA A 86 9.33 7.98 -2.83
N HIS A 87 9.86 7.17 -3.76
CA HIS A 87 10.31 5.81 -3.45
C HIS A 87 11.65 5.78 -2.69
N ASP A 88 12.56 6.69 -3.03
CA ASP A 88 13.82 6.82 -2.31
C ASP A 88 13.61 7.63 -1.02
N GLY A 89 14.25 7.21 0.06
CA GLY A 89 14.23 7.93 1.34
C GLY A 89 15.03 9.23 1.28
N SER A 90 14.81 10.10 2.26
CA SER A 90 15.53 11.37 2.42
C SER A 90 17.04 11.18 2.61
N ASP A 91 17.44 10.00 3.09
CA ASP A 91 18.82 9.54 3.24
C ASP A 91 19.39 8.86 1.98
N GLY A 92 18.63 8.83 0.88
CA GLY A 92 18.97 8.16 -0.38
C GLY A 92 18.78 6.65 -0.36
N SER A 93 18.18 6.08 0.69
CA SER A 93 17.88 4.64 0.73
C SER A 93 16.80 4.26 -0.28
N THR A 94 17.06 3.23 -1.08
CA THR A 94 16.05 2.61 -1.95
C THR A 94 15.16 1.63 -1.16
N MET A 95 13.99 1.29 -1.69
CA MET A 95 13.13 0.21 -1.16
C MET A 95 13.93 -1.06 -0.83
N SER A 96 14.74 -1.55 -1.77
CA SER A 96 15.51 -2.79 -1.60
C SER A 96 16.48 -2.73 -0.41
N GLN A 97 17.09 -1.56 -0.16
CA GLN A 97 17.98 -1.34 0.96
C GLN A 97 17.22 -1.32 2.29
N ARG A 98 16.03 -0.71 2.33
CA ARG A 98 15.17 -0.70 3.52
C ARG A 98 14.69 -2.11 3.89
N ILE A 99 14.22 -2.88 2.89
CA ILE A 99 13.78 -4.27 3.07
C ILE A 99 14.95 -5.17 3.52
N THR A 100 16.13 -5.01 2.92
CA THR A 100 17.33 -5.76 3.35
C THR A 100 17.77 -5.36 4.76
N ALA A 101 17.66 -4.08 5.11
CA ALA A 101 18.01 -3.59 6.45
C ALA A 101 17.08 -4.15 7.54
N SER A 102 15.81 -4.42 7.22
CA SER A 102 14.87 -5.10 8.12
C SER A 102 15.08 -6.61 8.24
N LYS A 103 16.12 -7.16 7.58
CA LYS A 103 16.50 -8.58 7.61
C LYS A 103 15.50 -9.50 6.91
N TYR A 104 14.72 -8.96 5.99
CA TYR A 104 13.89 -9.76 5.10
C TYR A 104 14.77 -10.28 3.96
N GLU A 105 14.87 -11.59 3.83
CA GLU A 105 15.59 -12.26 2.73
C GLU A 105 14.61 -12.44 1.56
N TRP A 106 14.93 -11.90 0.38
CA TRP A 106 13.96 -11.80 -0.71
C TRP A 106 14.46 -12.34 -2.05
N ASP A 107 13.52 -12.93 -2.79
CA ASP A 107 13.65 -13.35 -4.19
C ASP A 107 12.96 -12.33 -5.13
N ALA A 108 11.86 -11.72 -4.67
CA ALA A 108 11.12 -10.70 -5.39
C ALA A 108 10.55 -9.66 -4.41
N ILE A 109 10.58 -8.38 -4.80
CA ILE A 109 10.06 -7.26 -4.01
C ILE A 109 9.45 -6.17 -4.91
N ALA A 110 8.47 -5.45 -4.38
CA ALA A 110 7.94 -4.23 -4.99
C ALA A 110 7.36 -3.29 -3.93
N GLU A 111 7.19 -2.01 -4.27
CA GLU A 111 6.68 -1.00 -3.34
C GLU A 111 5.59 -0.15 -3.99
N ASN A 112 4.56 0.17 -3.21
CA ASN A 112 3.67 1.29 -3.47
C ASN A 112 3.84 2.34 -2.38
N VAL A 113 3.94 3.62 -2.77
CA VAL A 113 3.91 4.76 -1.86
C VAL A 113 2.74 5.67 -2.20
N ALA A 114 2.21 6.37 -1.20
CA ALA A 114 1.19 7.39 -1.39
C ALA A 114 1.21 8.42 -0.26
N ALA A 115 0.67 9.60 -0.56
CA ALA A 115 0.52 10.67 0.43
C ALA A 115 -0.76 11.48 0.17
N GLY A 116 -1.43 11.89 1.25
CA GLY A 116 -2.65 12.70 1.23
C GLY A 116 -3.98 11.93 1.26
N GLN A 117 -3.95 10.61 1.16
CA GLN A 117 -5.16 9.79 1.28
C GLN A 117 -5.44 9.52 2.77
N GLU A 118 -6.64 9.86 3.23
CA GLU A 118 -6.96 9.87 4.66
C GLU A 118 -7.16 8.47 5.24
N ASP A 119 -7.56 7.50 4.41
CA ASP A 119 -7.93 6.16 4.84
C ASP A 119 -7.52 5.05 3.86
N VAL A 120 -7.60 3.79 4.30
CA VAL A 120 -7.25 2.61 3.49
C VAL A 120 -8.07 2.56 2.19
N THR A 121 -9.35 2.90 2.26
CA THR A 121 -10.23 2.87 1.08
C THR A 121 -9.75 3.84 0.00
N SER A 122 -9.46 5.08 0.37
CA SER A 122 -9.03 6.14 -0.56
C SER A 122 -7.65 5.85 -1.15
N VAL A 123 -6.70 5.33 -0.36
CA VAL A 123 -5.38 4.96 -0.87
C VAL A 123 -5.43 3.74 -1.79
N MET A 124 -6.25 2.72 -1.47
CA MET A 124 -6.44 1.56 -2.34
C MET A 124 -7.12 1.93 -3.66
N VAL A 125 -8.10 2.83 -3.66
CA VAL A 125 -8.70 3.36 -4.89
C VAL A 125 -7.64 4.09 -5.74
N SER A 126 -6.79 4.91 -5.12
CA SER A 126 -5.70 5.61 -5.80
C SER A 126 -4.71 4.63 -6.44
N TRP A 127 -4.24 3.62 -5.69
CA TRP A 127 -3.31 2.62 -6.22
C TRP A 127 -3.93 1.76 -7.33
N MET A 128 -5.18 1.31 -7.18
CA MET A 128 -5.84 0.48 -8.21
C MET A 128 -6.15 1.24 -9.51
N ASN A 129 -6.26 2.57 -9.45
CA ASN A 129 -6.39 3.43 -10.63
C ASN A 129 -5.04 3.78 -11.29
N SER A 130 -3.90 3.49 -10.63
CA SER A 130 -2.57 3.66 -11.19
C SER A 130 -2.05 2.36 -11.78
N LYS A 131 -1.67 2.36 -13.07
CA LYS A 131 -1.18 1.15 -13.75
C LYS A 131 0.01 0.50 -13.03
N GLY A 132 0.97 1.30 -12.55
CA GLY A 132 2.16 0.80 -11.86
C GLY A 132 1.82 0.19 -10.51
N HIS A 133 1.10 0.94 -9.66
CA HIS A 133 0.75 0.47 -8.32
C HIS A 133 -0.18 -0.75 -8.34
N ARG A 134 -1.14 -0.76 -9.27
CA ARG A 134 -1.99 -1.93 -9.51
C ARG A 134 -1.19 -3.16 -9.93
N ALA A 135 -0.16 -3.00 -10.75
CA ALA A 135 0.69 -4.12 -11.17
C ALA A 135 1.43 -4.75 -9.98
N ASN A 136 1.83 -3.94 -8.99
CA ASN A 136 2.42 -4.45 -7.75
C ASN A 136 1.40 -5.23 -6.91
N ILE A 137 0.20 -4.66 -6.67
CA ILE A 137 -0.88 -5.32 -5.91
C ILE A 137 -1.28 -6.67 -6.52
N LEU A 138 -1.33 -6.74 -7.85
CA LEU A 138 -1.70 -7.93 -8.62
C LEU A 138 -0.49 -8.77 -9.08
N GLY A 139 0.71 -8.49 -8.57
CA GLY A 139 1.90 -9.27 -8.88
C GLY A 139 1.76 -10.71 -8.40
N GLN A 140 2.14 -11.67 -9.25
CA GLN A 140 2.02 -13.10 -8.96
C GLN A 140 3.22 -13.64 -8.18
N ASP A 141 4.34 -12.91 -8.20
CA ASP A 141 5.61 -13.33 -7.62
C ASP A 141 5.72 -13.05 -6.11
N TYR A 142 4.67 -12.49 -5.50
CA TYR A 142 4.64 -12.13 -4.08
C TYR A 142 3.72 -13.05 -3.30
N THR A 143 4.13 -13.37 -2.07
CA THR A 143 3.35 -14.16 -1.11
C THR A 143 3.11 -13.40 0.20
N MET A 144 3.88 -12.33 0.44
CA MET A 144 3.87 -11.54 1.66
C MET A 144 3.68 -10.04 1.36
N LEU A 145 3.13 -9.34 2.35
CA LEU A 145 2.90 -7.90 2.35
C LEU A 145 3.35 -7.30 3.69
N GLY A 146 4.16 -6.25 3.64
CA GLY A 146 4.33 -5.28 4.70
C GLY A 146 3.58 -4.00 4.37
N MET A 147 3.04 -3.32 5.37
CA MET A 147 2.35 -2.06 5.16
C MET A 147 2.56 -1.13 6.34
N ALA A 148 2.59 0.17 6.06
CA ALA A 148 2.67 1.17 7.11
C ALA A 148 1.98 2.49 6.78
N TYR A 149 1.47 3.11 7.82
CA TYR A 149 0.88 4.45 7.82
C TYR A 149 1.64 5.37 8.78
N ALA A 150 1.85 6.62 8.38
CA ALA A 150 2.34 7.68 9.24
C ALA A 150 1.49 8.96 9.08
N TYR A 151 1.28 9.66 10.19
CA TYR A 151 0.58 10.95 10.22
C TYR A 151 1.48 12.07 10.72
N ASN A 152 1.54 13.17 9.97
CA ASN A 152 2.16 14.42 10.41
C ASN A 152 1.26 15.61 10.06
N GLY A 153 0.47 16.09 11.04
CA GLY A 153 -0.45 17.21 10.85
C GLY A 153 0.21 18.55 10.46
N GLY A 154 1.52 18.69 10.67
CA GLY A 154 2.29 19.87 10.24
C GLY A 154 2.87 19.77 8.83
N SER A 155 2.77 18.60 8.19
CA SER A 155 3.24 18.38 6.82
C SER A 155 2.17 18.71 5.78
N LYS A 156 2.59 18.95 4.53
CA LYS A 156 1.71 19.23 3.38
C LYS A 156 0.67 18.14 3.15
N TYR A 157 1.08 16.87 3.22
CA TYR A 157 0.21 15.74 2.85
C TYR A 157 -0.54 15.14 4.03
N LYS A 158 -0.06 15.36 5.26
CA LYS A 158 -0.60 14.82 6.52
C LYS A 158 -0.57 13.30 6.67
N HIS A 159 -0.98 12.55 5.66
CA HIS A 159 -1.13 11.10 5.65
C HIS A 159 -0.13 10.49 4.68
N TYR A 160 0.63 9.49 5.12
CA TYR A 160 1.67 8.82 4.31
C TYR A 160 1.53 7.31 4.41
N TRP A 161 1.65 6.63 3.28
CA TRP A 161 1.40 5.21 3.14
C TRP A 161 2.53 4.53 2.37
N THR A 162 2.91 3.34 2.82
CA THR A 162 3.83 2.46 2.12
C THR A 162 3.28 1.03 2.15
N GLN A 163 3.33 0.33 1.02
CA GLN A 163 3.16 -1.12 0.91
C GLN A 163 4.43 -1.71 0.32
N ASP A 164 5.02 -2.68 1.02
CA ASP A 164 6.14 -3.48 0.53
C ASP A 164 5.68 -4.91 0.28
N PHE A 165 5.73 -5.35 -0.97
CA PHE A 165 5.41 -6.71 -1.39
C PHE A 165 6.68 -7.55 -1.40
N GLY A 166 6.58 -8.82 -1.03
CA GLY A 166 7.74 -9.70 -0.99
C GLY A 166 7.42 -11.18 -1.23
N ALA A 167 8.42 -11.89 -1.71
CA ALA A 167 8.56 -13.33 -1.58
C ALA A 167 10.00 -13.67 -1.21
N GLY A 168 10.18 -14.66 -0.34
CA GLY A 168 11.48 -15.16 0.08
C GLY A 168 11.36 -16.59 0.59
N GLY A 169 12.18 -17.51 0.09
CA GLY A 169 12.09 -18.94 0.42
C GLY A 169 12.31 -19.29 1.90
N THR A 170 12.90 -18.39 2.70
CA THR A 170 13.14 -18.55 4.14
C THR A 170 12.20 -17.70 5.00
N GLU A 171 11.34 -16.92 4.38
CA GLU A 171 10.43 -16.01 5.07
C GLU A 171 9.07 -16.68 5.30
N ALA A 172 8.36 -16.21 6.31
CA ALA A 172 7.08 -16.76 6.71
C ALA A 172 6.06 -15.65 6.96
N CYS A 173 4.79 -16.02 6.84
CA CYS A 173 3.68 -15.20 7.29
C CYS A 173 3.75 -15.01 8.80
N ASP A 174 3.39 -13.83 9.29
CA ASP A 174 3.25 -13.62 10.73
C ASP A 174 2.10 -14.47 11.27
N SER A 175 2.36 -15.22 12.34
CA SER A 175 1.33 -15.99 13.03
C SER A 175 0.51 -15.03 13.88
N GLY A 176 -0.62 -14.58 13.34
CA GLY A 176 -1.40 -13.44 13.82
C GLY A 176 -1.45 -13.24 15.34
N SER A 177 -0.77 -12.19 15.80
CA SER A 177 -1.29 -11.27 16.81
C SER A 177 -0.42 -10.02 16.87
N ALA A 178 -1.11 -8.88 16.92
CA ALA A 178 -0.68 -7.50 17.12
C ALA A 178 0.33 -7.20 18.24
N THR A 179 0.90 -8.19 18.91
CA THR A 179 1.59 -7.98 20.18
C THR A 179 3.07 -7.63 20.02
N ASP A 180 3.66 -7.84 18.84
CA ASP A 180 5.06 -7.50 18.55
C ASP A 180 5.19 -6.35 17.53
N SER A 181 4.29 -5.35 17.61
CA SER A 181 4.59 -4.06 16.98
C SER A 181 5.94 -3.53 17.51
N PRO A 182 6.87 -3.06 16.66
CA PRO A 182 8.12 -2.46 17.11
C PRO A 182 7.81 -1.12 17.76
N THR A 183 7.56 -1.14 19.08
CA THR A 183 7.34 0.05 19.89
C THR A 183 8.71 0.60 20.29
N THR A 184 9.26 1.51 19.48
CA THR A 184 10.26 2.45 19.98
C THR A 184 9.55 3.44 20.90
N ASN A 185 9.87 3.33 22.19
CA ASN A 185 9.33 4.10 23.29
C ASN A 185 9.66 5.61 23.11
N LEU A 186 8.70 6.41 22.64
CA LEU A 186 8.77 7.86 22.75
C LEU A 186 8.10 8.26 24.08
N THR A 187 8.93 8.51 25.08
CA THR A 187 8.54 9.16 26.33
C THR A 187 7.96 10.54 26.00
N GLN A 188 6.63 10.67 26.02
CA GLN A 188 5.96 11.95 26.06
C GLN A 188 5.75 12.35 27.51
N GLU A 189 6.50 13.37 27.93
CA GLU A 189 6.32 14.10 29.17
C GLU A 189 4.98 14.85 29.11
N GLN A 190 4.00 14.40 29.89
CA GLN A 190 2.73 15.12 30.06
C GLN A 190 2.95 16.29 31.01
N THR A 191 2.91 17.52 30.49
CA THR A 191 2.49 18.70 31.26
C THR A 191 1.15 19.16 30.75
N GLN A 192 0.16 18.98 31.62
CA GLN A 192 -1.22 19.43 31.52
C GLN A 192 -1.28 20.86 32.05
N ASP A 193 -1.69 21.82 31.22
CA ASP A 193 -2.13 23.13 31.71
C ASP A 193 -3.36 23.60 30.92
N ASP A 194 -4.30 24.13 31.70
CA ASP A 194 -5.68 24.44 31.37
C ASP A 194 -5.77 25.96 31.24
N THR A 195 -6.35 26.50 30.17
CA THR A 195 -7.26 27.67 30.24
C THR A 195 -7.79 28.13 28.88
N SER A 196 -9.09 28.41 28.93
CA SER A 196 -9.97 29.08 27.96
C SER A 196 -9.50 30.48 27.53
N ALA A 197 -9.63 30.82 26.24
CA ALA A 197 -10.54 31.88 25.76
C ALA A 197 -10.31 32.32 24.30
N SER A 198 -11.44 32.52 23.62
CA SER A 198 -11.74 33.54 22.60
C SER A 198 -11.11 33.49 21.20
N ALA A 199 -12.02 33.38 20.23
CA ALA A 199 -11.85 33.77 18.84
C ALA A 199 -11.52 35.26 18.66
N PRO A 200 -10.95 35.63 17.50
CA PRO A 200 -11.69 36.57 16.66
C PRO A 200 -11.73 36.21 15.17
N THR A 201 -12.55 36.99 14.50
CA THR A 201 -13.15 36.88 13.16
C THR A 201 -12.32 37.56 12.06
N SER A 202 -12.52 37.06 10.83
CA SER A 202 -12.31 37.67 9.49
C SER A 202 -10.89 37.79 8.92
N GLN A 203 -10.69 37.23 7.72
CA GLN A 203 -10.80 38.01 6.47
C GLN A 203 -10.91 37.08 5.23
N GLU A 204 -11.84 37.44 4.33
CA GLU A 204 -11.91 36.98 2.93
C GLU A 204 -10.70 37.51 2.16
N GLU A 205 -10.05 36.67 1.36
CA GLU A 205 -9.52 37.09 0.07
C GLU A 205 -9.68 35.97 -0.96
N THR A 206 -10.25 36.39 -2.08
CA THR A 206 -10.52 35.68 -3.32
C THR A 206 -9.26 35.65 -4.19
N SER A 207 -8.89 34.52 -4.79
CA SER A 207 -8.07 34.51 -6.02
C SER A 207 -7.93 33.09 -6.60
N ASP A 208 -8.71 32.86 -7.65
CA ASP A 208 -8.38 32.15 -8.89
C ASP A 208 -7.67 30.77 -8.91
N MET A 209 -8.45 29.84 -9.45
CA MET A 209 -8.10 28.51 -9.92
C MET A 209 -7.21 28.60 -11.17
N ALA A 210 -5.89 28.49 -11.02
CA ALA A 210 -4.98 28.19 -12.13
C ALA A 210 -4.65 26.70 -12.14
N GLY A 211 -5.13 25.99 -13.17
CA GLY A 211 -4.87 24.57 -13.38
C GLY A 211 -3.39 24.24 -13.57
N PRO A 212 -2.98 22.97 -13.37
CA PRO A 212 -1.58 22.57 -13.55
C PRO A 212 -1.17 22.67 -15.03
N PRO A 213 0.09 23.07 -15.32
CA PRO A 213 0.58 23.19 -16.68
C PRO A 213 0.66 21.82 -17.36
N THR A 214 0.03 21.73 -18.53
CA THR A 214 0.23 20.65 -19.49
C THR A 214 1.68 20.70 -19.97
N THR A 215 2.52 19.78 -19.53
CA THR A 215 3.86 19.59 -20.11
C THR A 215 3.80 18.45 -21.11
N THR A 216 3.84 18.83 -22.39
CA THR A 216 4.02 17.97 -23.55
C THR A 216 5.39 17.30 -23.48
N MET A 217 5.44 15.98 -23.25
CA MET A 217 6.65 15.19 -23.46
C MET A 217 6.77 14.89 -24.95
N ALA A 218 7.77 15.51 -25.59
CA ALA A 218 8.17 15.22 -26.95
C ALA A 218 8.92 13.86 -27.02
N THR A 219 8.42 13.00 -27.90
CA THR A 219 9.04 11.76 -28.35
C THR A 219 10.42 12.02 -28.96
N THR A 220 11.47 11.40 -28.44
CA THR A 220 12.69 11.12 -29.22
C THR A 220 13.11 9.67 -29.01
N ALA A 221 12.93 8.89 -30.08
CA ALA A 221 13.44 7.54 -30.23
C ALA A 221 14.95 7.57 -30.54
N PRO A 222 15.76 6.62 -30.05
CA PRO A 222 17.14 6.51 -30.47
C PRO A 222 17.23 5.88 -31.87
N SER A 223 17.87 6.60 -32.80
CA SER A 223 18.25 6.08 -34.12
C SER A 223 19.40 5.07 -33.98
N ALA A 224 19.22 3.90 -34.58
CA ALA A 224 20.28 2.92 -34.83
C ALA A 224 21.26 3.44 -35.89
N PRO A 225 22.57 3.12 -35.81
CA PRO A 225 23.52 3.54 -36.84
C PRO A 225 23.41 2.68 -38.10
N ALA A 226 23.47 3.36 -39.23
CA ALA A 226 23.44 2.80 -40.57
C ALA A 226 24.71 2.02 -40.91
N THR A 227 24.49 0.86 -41.53
CA THR A 227 25.44 0.01 -42.24
C THR A 227 26.17 0.80 -43.33
N THR A 228 27.50 0.75 -43.32
CA THR A 228 28.32 1.00 -44.51
C THR A 228 28.90 -0.33 -44.97
N VAL A 229 28.66 -0.62 -46.24
CA VAL A 229 29.20 -1.74 -47.02
C VAL A 229 30.43 -1.25 -47.77
N ASP A 230 31.48 -2.06 -47.82
CA ASP A 230 32.41 -2.08 -48.97
C ASP A 230 32.95 -3.52 -49.17
N PRO A 231 33.16 -3.98 -50.42
CA PRO A 231 33.33 -5.39 -50.75
C PRO A 231 34.80 -5.76 -51.00
N SER A 232 35.08 -7.07 -50.92
CA SER A 232 36.00 -7.83 -51.77
C SER A 232 36.74 -8.90 -50.97
N SER A 233 36.39 -10.17 -51.21
CA SER A 233 37.35 -11.26 -51.42
C SER A 233 36.60 -12.58 -51.53
N THR A 234 36.50 -13.03 -52.77
CA THR A 234 36.09 -14.33 -53.25
C THR A 234 36.81 -15.49 -52.56
N ALA A 235 36.10 -16.54 -52.13
CA ALA A 235 36.54 -17.93 -52.25
C ALA A 235 35.40 -18.91 -51.96
N THR A 236 35.09 -19.69 -53.00
CA THR A 236 34.21 -20.86 -53.10
C THR A 236 34.74 -22.04 -52.29
N GLU A 237 33.90 -22.76 -51.53
CA GLU A 237 33.85 -24.25 -51.58
C GLU A 237 32.68 -24.88 -50.80
N THR A 238 32.25 -26.01 -51.36
CA THR A 238 31.08 -26.91 -51.20
C THR A 238 30.97 -27.62 -49.82
N PRO A 239 29.77 -28.07 -49.38
CA PRO A 239 29.61 -28.79 -48.12
C PRO A 239 29.96 -30.28 -48.24
N ALA A 240 30.62 -30.83 -47.23
CA ALA A 240 30.82 -32.27 -47.05
C ALA A 240 30.15 -32.78 -45.77
N THR A 241 29.66 -34.01 -45.88
CA THR A 241 28.67 -34.68 -45.06
C THR A 241 29.31 -35.80 -44.22
N ILE A 242 28.79 -36.03 -42.99
CA ILE A 242 28.84 -37.27 -42.16
C ILE A 242 30.22 -37.73 -41.60
N LYS A 243 30.29 -37.95 -40.27
CA LYS A 243 30.48 -39.29 -39.63
C LYS A 243 30.38 -39.27 -38.09
N LYS A 244 29.57 -40.21 -37.57
CA LYS A 244 29.53 -40.68 -36.17
C LYS A 244 30.78 -41.51 -35.84
N SER A 245 31.31 -41.39 -34.61
CA SER A 245 31.96 -42.47 -33.84
C SER A 245 32.07 -42.05 -32.37
N ARG A 246 31.26 -42.62 -31.46
CA ARG A 246 31.59 -43.74 -30.54
C ARG A 246 32.87 -43.55 -29.70
N GLY A 247 32.71 -43.58 -28.37
CA GLY A 247 33.69 -44.21 -27.47
C GLY A 247 33.99 -43.54 -26.12
N CYS A 248 33.45 -44.13 -25.04
CA CYS A 248 34.10 -44.51 -23.74
C CYS A 248 35.29 -43.68 -23.21
N LYS A 249 35.48 -43.40 -21.91
CA LYS A 249 35.18 -44.19 -20.69
C LYS A 249 35.52 -43.33 -19.45
N ALA A 250 34.86 -43.65 -18.34
CA ALA A 250 35.17 -43.16 -16.99
C ALA A 250 36.46 -43.76 -16.38
N LYS A 251 37.09 -43.00 -15.48
CA LYS A 251 37.93 -43.45 -14.35
C LYS A 251 37.63 -42.48 -13.18
N LYS A 252 36.96 -42.96 -12.13
CA LYS A 252 37.51 -43.53 -10.88
C LYS A 252 38.06 -42.45 -9.95
#